data_AF-A0A263DC28-F1
#
_entry.id   AF-A0A263DC28-F1
#
_cell.length_a   1.000
_cell.length_b   1.000
_cell.length_c   1.000
_cell.angle_alpha   90.00
_cell.angle_beta   90.00
_cell.angle_gamma   90.00
#
_symmetry.space_group_name_H-M   'P 1'
#
loop_
_entity.id
_entity.type
_entity.pdbx_description
1 polymer ?
#
loop_
_entity_poly.entity_id
_entity_poly.type
_entity_poly.pdbx_seq_one_letter_code
_entity_poly.pdbx_strand_id
1 'polypeptide(L)'
;MSSPALTFRVHGAILEAQGHYVRCIDDDRLEDWPGFFVDECHYRITTADNHRRGLPAGIVWADSRGMLVDRVSALREANIYERHSYRHLLGAPAVLSAEPTPGVLSAEPTPGVLSAEPAPDGAVDVRSETSFLVVRITGDGPTDLFASGRYIDRYLVGDDRALLCERVVVCDSSRIDTLLAVPL
;
A
#
# COMPACT_ATOMS: atom_id res chain seq x y z
N MET A 1 9.30 9.00 23.84
CA MET A 1 9.28 10.05 22.80
C MET A 1 10.36 9.69 21.78
N SER A 2 9.98 9.41 20.53
CA SER A 2 10.94 9.05 19.46
C SER A 2 11.89 10.22 19.17
N SER A 3 13.15 9.91 18.87
CA SER A 3 14.17 10.93 18.58
C SER A 3 13.81 11.75 17.32
N PRO A 4 13.99 13.08 17.30
CA PRO A 4 13.72 13.91 16.11
C PRO A 4 14.42 13.42 14.83
N ALA A 5 15.63 12.87 14.95
CA ALA A 5 16.38 12.31 13.83
C ALA A 5 15.72 11.03 13.27
N LEU A 6 15.16 10.20 14.13
CA LEU A 6 14.41 9.00 13.74
C LEU A 6 13.15 9.39 12.97
N THR A 7 12.40 10.37 13.48
CA THR A 7 11.19 10.88 12.84
C THR A 7 11.47 11.44 11.44
N PHE A 8 12.54 12.23 11.29
CA PHE A 8 12.92 12.80 9.98
C PHE A 8 13.30 11.71 8.96
N ARG A 9 14.11 10.73 9.38
CA ARG A 9 14.50 9.58 8.54
C ARG A 9 13.27 8.78 8.09
N VAL A 10 12.39 8.44 9.03
CA VAL A 10 11.16 7.69 8.75
C VAL A 10 10.25 8.43 7.78
N HIS A 11 10.06 9.73 7.99
CA HIS A 11 9.23 10.54 7.10
C HIS A 11 9.79 10.59 5.66
N GLY A 12 11.13 10.74 5.52
CA GLY A 12 11.80 10.69 4.22
C GLY A 12 11.60 9.34 3.52
N ALA A 13 11.79 8.23 4.24
CA ALA A 13 11.64 6.89 3.69
C ALA A 13 10.19 6.60 3.23
N ILE A 14 9.18 7.06 3.97
CA ILE A 14 7.78 6.92 3.57
C ILE A 14 7.49 7.73 2.31
N LEU A 15 7.95 8.98 2.24
CA LEU A 15 7.75 9.83 1.05
C LEU A 15 8.35 9.19 -0.21
N GLU A 16 9.56 8.65 -0.09
CA GLU A 16 10.23 7.96 -1.19
C GLU A 16 9.46 6.70 -1.62
N ALA A 17 9.06 5.85 -0.67
CA ALA A 17 8.28 4.65 -0.94
C ALA A 17 6.93 4.97 -1.60
N GLN A 18 6.23 5.99 -1.11
CA GLN A 18 4.96 6.45 -1.68
C GLN A 18 5.13 6.99 -3.11
N GLY A 19 6.17 7.79 -3.35
CA GLY A 19 6.48 8.32 -4.67
C GLY A 19 6.77 7.22 -5.69
N HIS A 20 7.59 6.23 -5.31
CA HIS A 20 7.86 5.08 -6.18
C HIS A 20 6.63 4.19 -6.40
N TYR A 21 5.85 3.96 -5.34
CA TYR A 21 4.62 3.18 -5.39
C TYR A 21 3.64 3.76 -6.42
N VAL A 22 3.31 5.05 -6.32
CA VAL A 22 2.31 5.64 -7.22
C VAL A 22 2.85 5.81 -8.62
N ARG A 23 4.14 6.11 -8.78
CA ARG A 23 4.77 6.18 -10.10
C ARG A 23 4.70 4.84 -10.82
N CYS A 24 4.89 3.73 -10.09
CA CYS A 24 4.78 2.39 -10.65
C CYS A 24 3.39 2.12 -11.23
N ILE A 25 2.33 2.54 -10.51
CA ILE A 25 0.94 2.38 -10.97
C ILE A 25 0.66 3.32 -12.15
N ASP A 26 1.04 4.59 -12.01
CA ASP A 26 0.81 5.65 -12.99
C ASP A 26 1.54 5.43 -14.33
N ASP A 27 2.70 4.76 -14.30
CA ASP A 27 3.49 4.38 -15.48
C ASP A 27 3.06 3.00 -16.05
N ASP A 28 1.97 2.40 -15.55
CA ASP A 28 1.44 1.08 -15.93
C ASP A 28 2.45 -0.09 -15.77
N ARG A 29 3.38 0.02 -14.81
CA ARG A 29 4.39 -1.00 -14.49
C ARG A 29 3.89 -1.95 -13.40
N LEU A 30 2.66 -2.45 -13.53
CA LEU A 30 1.97 -3.18 -12.45
C LEU A 30 2.68 -4.45 -12.02
N GLU A 31 3.53 -5.04 -12.86
CA GLU A 31 4.35 -6.20 -12.56
C GLU A 31 5.39 -5.92 -11.44
N ASP A 32 5.85 -4.67 -11.32
CA ASP A 32 6.79 -4.25 -10.27
C ASP A 32 6.08 -3.92 -8.94
N TRP A 33 4.76 -3.66 -8.99
CA TRP A 33 3.98 -3.16 -7.85
C TRP A 33 4.00 -4.09 -6.60
N PRO A 34 3.91 -5.43 -6.72
CA PRO A 34 4.04 -6.31 -5.57
C PRO A 34 5.38 -6.16 -4.82
N GLY A 35 6.42 -5.63 -5.47
CA GLY A 35 7.75 -5.40 -4.86
C GLY A 35 7.80 -4.32 -3.77
N PHE A 36 6.74 -3.50 -3.64
CA PHE A 36 6.59 -2.53 -2.55
C PHE A 36 6.11 -3.15 -1.23
N PHE A 37 5.78 -4.44 -1.24
CA PHE A 37 5.27 -5.17 -0.09
C PHE A 37 6.28 -6.20 0.40
N VAL A 38 6.25 -6.48 1.71
CA VAL A 38 6.88 -7.69 2.27
C VAL A 38 6.11 -8.94 1.80
N ASP A 39 6.69 -10.12 1.96
CA ASP A 39 6.08 -11.38 1.51
C ASP A 39 4.74 -11.65 2.25
N GLU A 40 4.75 -11.49 3.57
CA GLU A 40 3.57 -11.56 4.45
C GLU A 40 2.93 -10.17 4.61
N CYS A 41 2.21 -9.71 3.59
CA CYS A 41 1.58 -8.40 3.58
C CYS A 41 0.06 -8.46 3.53
N HIS A 42 -0.61 -7.39 3.98
CA HIS A 42 -2.05 -7.22 3.78
C HIS A 42 -2.35 -6.02 2.87
N TYR A 43 -3.13 -6.23 1.81
CA TYR A 43 -3.63 -5.15 0.96
C TYR A 43 -5.14 -5.25 0.87
N ARG A 44 -5.82 -4.11 1.10
CA ARG A 44 -7.26 -4.05 0.99
C ARG A 44 -7.73 -2.68 0.53
N ILE A 45 -8.72 -2.68 -0.35
CA ILE A 45 -9.49 -1.48 -0.69
C ILE A 45 -10.89 -1.60 -0.09
N THR A 46 -11.35 -0.56 0.59
CA THR A 46 -12.66 -0.50 1.25
C THR A 46 -13.26 0.89 1.17
N THR A 47 -14.49 1.06 1.64
CA THR A 47 -15.15 2.37 1.74
C THR A 47 -15.01 2.95 3.14
N ALA A 48 -15.12 4.27 3.26
CA ALA A 48 -15.16 4.95 4.55
C ALA A 48 -16.30 4.46 5.46
N ASP A 49 -17.46 4.09 4.89
CA ASP A 49 -18.57 3.52 5.67
C ASP A 49 -18.23 2.13 6.23
N ASN A 50 -17.73 1.23 5.38
CA ASN A 50 -17.36 -0.12 5.80
C ASN A 50 -16.24 -0.07 6.84
N HIS A 51 -15.24 0.78 6.61
CA HIS A 51 -14.13 0.99 7.55
C HIS A 51 -14.65 1.49 8.90
N ARG A 52 -15.54 2.50 8.92
CA ARG A 52 -16.12 3.04 10.16
C ARG A 52 -16.92 1.99 10.94
N ARG A 53 -17.53 1.04 10.24
CA ARG A 53 -18.34 -0.05 10.82
C ARG A 53 -17.52 -1.30 11.17
N GLY A 54 -16.22 -1.30 10.91
CA GLY A 54 -15.34 -2.46 11.15
C GLY A 54 -15.69 -3.67 10.28
N LEU A 55 -16.32 -3.46 9.11
CA LEU A 55 -16.72 -4.56 8.25
C LEU A 55 -15.51 -5.10 7.46
N PRO A 56 -15.27 -6.43 7.46
CA PRO A 56 -14.11 -7.01 6.80
C PRO A 56 -14.23 -7.00 5.27
N ALA A 57 -15.45 -6.85 4.74
CA ALA A 57 -15.70 -6.83 3.30
C ALA A 57 -15.02 -5.60 2.64
N GLY A 58 -13.89 -5.87 1.98
CA GLY A 58 -13.24 -4.97 1.03
C GLY A 58 -13.67 -5.27 -0.41
N ILE A 59 -13.48 -4.30 -1.30
CA ILE A 59 -13.64 -4.46 -2.75
C ILE A 59 -12.50 -5.31 -3.30
N VAL A 60 -11.31 -5.08 -2.76
CA VAL A 60 -10.08 -5.78 -3.08
C VAL A 60 -9.48 -6.27 -1.79
N TRP A 61 -8.98 -7.49 -1.80
CA TRP A 61 -8.35 -8.10 -0.64
C TRP A 61 -7.23 -9.03 -1.10
N ALA A 62 -6.09 -8.96 -0.42
CA ALA A 62 -4.95 -9.86 -0.56
C ALA A 62 -4.20 -9.93 0.77
N ASP A 63 -3.78 -11.12 1.17
CA ASP A 63 -3.06 -11.40 2.43
C ASP A 63 -1.61 -11.88 2.23
N SER A 64 -1.12 -11.79 1.00
CA SER A 64 0.27 -12.13 0.66
C SER A 64 0.70 -11.43 -0.62
N ARG A 65 2.02 -11.25 -0.79
CA ARG A 65 2.59 -10.76 -2.05
C ARG A 65 2.23 -11.65 -3.24
N GLY A 66 2.10 -12.96 -3.03
CA GLY A 66 1.65 -13.90 -4.06
C GLY A 66 0.28 -13.55 -4.63
N MET A 67 -0.70 -13.25 -3.77
CA MET A 67 -2.03 -12.81 -4.22
C MET A 67 -1.99 -11.48 -4.99
N LEU A 68 -1.04 -10.59 -4.69
CA LEU A 68 -0.85 -9.35 -5.45
C LEU A 68 -0.35 -9.66 -6.87
N VAL A 69 0.60 -10.60 -7.01
CA VAL A 69 1.11 -11.06 -8.31
C VAL A 69 0.00 -11.72 -9.14
N ASP A 70 -0.79 -12.60 -8.52
CA ASP A 70 -1.92 -13.25 -9.19
C ASP A 70 -2.95 -12.23 -9.69
N ARG A 71 -3.21 -11.20 -8.88
CA ARG A 71 -4.10 -10.09 -9.25
C ARG A 71 -3.57 -9.33 -10.45
N VAL A 72 -2.29 -8.96 -10.46
CA VAL A 72 -1.66 -8.26 -11.61
C VAL A 72 -1.78 -9.11 -12.88
N SER A 73 -1.51 -10.41 -12.76
CA SER A 73 -1.65 -11.35 -13.89
C SER A 73 -3.09 -11.39 -14.43
N ALA A 74 -4.09 -11.52 -13.54
CA ALA A 74 -5.50 -11.49 -13.91
C ALA A 74 -5.93 -10.17 -14.55
N LEU A 75 -5.39 -9.02 -14.10
CA LEU A 75 -5.63 -7.72 -14.72
C LEU A 75 -5.13 -7.67 -16.16
N ARG A 76 -3.96 -8.24 -16.45
CA ARG A 76 -3.39 -8.25 -17.82
C ARG A 76 -4.16 -9.16 -18.76
N GLU A 77 -4.60 -10.32 -18.28
CA GLU A 77 -5.36 -11.28 -19.09
C GLU A 77 -6.80 -10.82 -19.37
N ALA A 78 -7.45 -10.16 -18.41
CA ALA A 78 -8.85 -9.76 -18.52
C ALA A 78 -9.08 -8.44 -19.29
N ASN A 79 -8.02 -7.67 -19.62
CA ASN A 79 -8.18 -6.29 -20.08
C ASN A 79 -8.66 -6.18 -21.54
N ILE A 80 -9.96 -6.39 -21.74
CA ILE A 80 -10.72 -6.11 -22.97
C ILE A 80 -11.20 -4.64 -23.01
N TYR A 81 -10.91 -3.85 -21.97
CA TYR A 81 -11.42 -2.49 -21.81
C TYR A 81 -10.43 -1.39 -22.25
N GLU A 82 -10.99 -0.26 -22.62
CA GLU A 82 -10.30 0.95 -23.09
C GLU A 82 -9.13 1.33 -22.17
N ARG A 83 -7.98 1.67 -22.76
CA ARG A 83 -6.79 2.07 -22.00
C ARG A 83 -7.05 3.42 -21.33
N HIS A 84 -7.17 3.40 -20.02
CA HIS A 84 -7.20 4.60 -19.19
C HIS A 84 -5.80 4.87 -18.65
N SER A 85 -5.46 6.14 -18.47
CA SER A 85 -4.28 6.54 -17.70
C SER A 85 -4.71 7.12 -16.36
N TYR A 86 -3.90 6.88 -15.33
CA TYR A 86 -4.16 7.36 -13.98
C TYR A 86 -3.10 8.38 -13.56
N ARG A 87 -3.48 9.24 -12.62
CA ARG A 87 -2.56 10.13 -11.93
C ARG A 87 -2.91 10.20 -10.45
N HIS A 88 -1.96 9.80 -9.62
CA HIS A 88 -2.08 9.88 -8.18
C HIS A 88 -1.51 11.22 -7.68
N LEU A 89 -2.26 11.85 -6.77
CA LEU A 89 -1.87 13.05 -6.04
C LEU A 89 -1.92 12.70 -4.55
N LEU A 90 -0.77 12.73 -3.89
CA LEU A 90 -0.66 12.37 -2.48
C LEU A 90 -0.52 13.62 -1.60
N GLY A 91 -1.14 13.58 -0.42
CA GLY A 91 -0.85 14.51 0.67
C GLY A 91 0.47 14.18 1.36
N ALA A 92 0.85 15.02 2.33
CA ALA A 92 1.97 14.69 3.20
C ALA A 92 1.60 13.55 4.15
N PRO A 93 2.48 12.55 4.37
CA PRO A 93 2.21 11.46 5.27
C PRO A 93 2.21 11.93 6.73
N ALA A 94 1.15 11.61 7.46
CA ALA A 94 1.09 11.75 8.91
C ALA A 94 1.65 10.47 9.55
N VAL A 95 2.82 10.57 10.20
CA VAL A 95 3.41 9.46 10.97
C VAL A 95 2.68 9.36 12.31
N LEU A 96 1.98 8.25 12.54
CA LEU A 96 1.18 8.00 13.75
C LEU A 96 2.00 7.33 14.85
N SER A 97 2.87 6.39 14.47
CA SER A 97 3.80 5.71 15.37
C SER A 97 5.05 5.29 14.62
N ALA A 98 6.18 5.26 15.32
CA ALA A 98 7.45 4.75 14.81
C ALA A 98 8.19 4.07 15.95
N GLU A 99 8.16 2.74 15.95
CA GLU A 99 8.68 1.88 17.01
C GLU A 99 9.79 0.99 16.45
N PRO A 100 10.94 0.86 17.11
CA PRO A 100 11.94 -0.13 16.71
C PRO A 100 11.30 -1.51 16.71
N THR A 101 11.53 -2.29 15.65
CA THR A 101 11.10 -3.69 15.64
C THR A 101 11.84 -4.40 16.78
N PRO A 102 11.17 -5.20 17.62
CA PRO A 102 11.87 -5.98 18.64
C PRO A 102 12.96 -6.80 17.95
N GLY A 103 14.22 -6.50 18.23
CA GLY A 103 15.33 -7.31 17.74
C GLY A 103 15.04 -8.75 18.11
N VAL A 104 15.11 -9.66 17.13
CA VAL A 104 14.85 -11.07 17.36
C VAL A 104 15.92 -11.58 18.32
N LEU A 105 15.64 -11.52 19.62
CA LEU A 105 16.32 -12.32 20.62
C LEU A 105 15.89 -13.75 20.35
N SER A 106 16.60 -14.43 19.44
CA SER A 106 16.68 -15.88 19.31
C SER A 106 15.39 -16.59 19.78
N ALA A 107 14.27 -16.36 19.08
CA ALA A 107 13.08 -17.15 19.31
C ALA A 107 13.36 -18.55 18.76
N GLU A 108 13.22 -19.58 19.59
CA GLU A 108 13.29 -20.96 19.11
C GLU A 108 12.26 -21.15 17.98
N PRO A 109 12.63 -21.86 16.90
CA PRO A 109 11.74 -22.04 15.76
C PRO A 109 10.45 -22.71 16.22
N THR A 110 9.33 -22.00 16.07
CA THR A 110 8.00 -22.58 16.33
C THR A 110 7.71 -23.60 15.24
N PRO A 111 7.46 -24.89 15.56
CA PRO A 111 7.26 -25.91 14.54
C PRO A 111 5.99 -25.62 13.73
N GLY A 112 6.12 -25.47 12.40
CA GLY A 112 4.99 -25.31 11.48
C GLY A 112 4.73 -23.89 10.96
N VAL A 113 5.52 -22.90 11.38
CA VAL A 113 5.51 -21.56 10.77
C VAL A 113 6.58 -21.55 9.67
N LEU A 114 6.19 -21.37 8.40
CA LEU A 114 7.12 -21.01 7.33
C LEU A 114 7.84 -19.75 7.80
N SER A 115 9.17 -19.82 7.91
CA SER A 115 9.98 -18.80 8.55
C SER A 115 9.66 -17.41 8.01
N ALA A 116 9.01 -16.56 8.84
CA ALA A 116 8.96 -15.14 8.57
C ALA A 116 10.40 -14.66 8.45
N GLU A 117 10.76 -14.10 7.29
CA GLU A 117 12.06 -13.45 7.11
C GLU A 117 12.24 -12.47 8.29
N PRO A 118 13.27 -12.67 9.14
CA PRO A 118 13.43 -11.82 10.30
C PRO A 118 13.57 -10.38 9.83
N ALA A 119 12.86 -9.47 10.49
CA ALA A 119 12.98 -8.05 10.20
C ALA A 119 14.47 -7.65 10.23
N PRO A 120 14.95 -6.87 9.25
CA PRO A 120 16.35 -6.48 9.21
C PRO A 120 16.72 -5.79 10.53
N ASP A 121 17.94 -6.04 11.00
CA ASP A 121 18.41 -5.50 12.26
C ASP A 121 18.34 -3.96 12.23
N GLY A 122 17.75 -3.36 13.26
CA GLY A 122 17.51 -1.91 13.31
C GLY A 122 16.30 -1.39 12.51
N ALA A 123 15.45 -2.26 11.96
CA ALA A 123 14.21 -1.86 11.33
C ALA A 123 13.23 -1.18 12.31
N VAL A 124 12.36 -0.35 11.75
CA VAL A 124 11.35 0.42 12.48
C VAL A 124 9.98 0.04 11.94
N ASP A 125 9.08 -0.42 12.80
CA ASP A 125 7.66 -0.56 12.49
C ASP A 125 7.02 0.83 12.57
N VAL A 126 6.43 1.26 11.45
CA VAL A 126 5.88 2.61 11.31
C VAL A 126 4.44 2.53 10.86
N ARG A 127 3.56 3.24 11.56
CA ARG A 127 2.19 3.49 11.08
C ARG A 127 2.07 4.89 10.54
N SER A 128 1.45 5.04 9.39
CA SER A 128 1.17 6.35 8.81
C SER A 128 -0.17 6.40 8.09
N GLU A 129 -0.71 7.61 8.00
CA GLU A 129 -1.87 7.90 7.13
C GLU A 129 -1.48 8.90 6.04
N THR A 130 -2.04 8.75 4.86
CA THR A 130 -1.79 9.68 3.74
C THR A 130 -3.03 9.82 2.89
N SER A 131 -3.52 11.05 2.74
CA SER A 131 -4.62 11.34 1.83
C SER A 131 -4.17 11.17 0.38
N PHE A 132 -5.07 10.69 -0.47
CA PHE A 132 -4.82 10.56 -1.90
C PHE A 132 -6.01 11.07 -2.71
N LEU A 133 -5.70 11.48 -3.95
CA LEU A 133 -6.66 11.71 -5.01
C LEU A 133 -6.14 11.05 -6.28
N VAL A 134 -6.98 10.27 -6.95
CA VAL A 134 -6.68 9.63 -8.23
C VAL A 134 -7.59 10.21 -9.28
N VAL A 135 -6.99 10.81 -10.31
CA VAL A 135 -7.73 11.18 -11.52
C VAL A 135 -7.52 10.13 -12.60
N ARG A 136 -8.56 9.90 -13.39
CA ARG A 136 -8.53 9.04 -14.57
C ARG A 136 -8.64 9.92 -15.81
N ILE A 137 -7.78 9.64 -16.79
CA ILE A 137 -7.76 10.29 -18.09
C ILE A 137 -8.22 9.25 -19.11
N THR A 138 -9.35 9.50 -19.77
CA THR A 138 -9.85 8.65 -20.86
C THR A 138 -9.12 9.00 -22.16
N GLY A 139 -9.04 8.04 -23.09
CA GLY A 139 -8.28 8.21 -24.34
C GLY A 139 -8.79 9.35 -25.24
N ASP A 140 -10.03 9.78 -25.02
CA ASP A 140 -10.73 10.85 -25.73
C ASP A 140 -10.72 12.22 -25.01
N GLY A 141 -10.01 12.33 -23.87
CA GLY A 141 -9.62 13.61 -23.27
C GLY A 141 -10.20 13.97 -21.90
N PRO A 142 -11.43 13.58 -21.50
CA PRO A 142 -11.94 13.85 -20.16
C PRO A 142 -10.98 13.40 -19.05
N THR A 143 -10.84 14.25 -18.05
CA THR A 143 -10.15 13.93 -16.79
C THR A 143 -11.18 13.97 -15.68
N ASP A 144 -11.44 12.82 -15.07
CA ASP A 144 -12.45 12.65 -14.03
C ASP A 144 -11.81 12.22 -12.71
N LEU A 145 -12.43 12.61 -11.60
CA LEU A 145 -12.08 12.07 -10.28
C LEU A 145 -12.47 10.58 -10.24
N PHE A 146 -11.46 9.72 -10.18
CA PHE A 146 -11.65 8.26 -10.12
C PHE A 146 -11.85 7.78 -8.69
N ALA A 147 -10.96 8.19 -7.79
CA ALA A 147 -11.03 7.85 -6.38
C ALA A 147 -10.42 8.95 -5.52
N SER A 148 -10.97 9.14 -4.32
CA SER A 148 -10.34 9.92 -3.25
C SER A 148 -10.41 9.14 -1.95
N GLY A 149 -9.50 9.45 -1.04
CA GLY A 149 -9.52 8.85 0.28
C GLY A 149 -8.20 8.99 1.00
N ARG A 150 -7.87 7.95 1.77
CA ARG A 150 -6.59 7.83 2.46
C ARG A 150 -6.06 6.42 2.46
N TYR A 151 -4.74 6.32 2.44
CA TYR A 151 -4.02 5.12 2.85
C TYR A 151 -3.88 5.11 4.36
N ILE A 152 -4.10 3.95 4.96
CA ILE A 152 -3.72 3.62 6.33
C ILE A 152 -2.68 2.50 6.20
N ASP A 153 -1.43 2.82 6.50
CA ASP A 153 -0.30 1.97 6.18
C ASP A 153 0.45 1.54 7.44
N ARG A 154 1.00 0.33 7.36
CA ARG A 154 2.08 -0.14 8.23
C ARG A 154 3.29 -0.45 7.37
N TYR A 155 4.40 0.21 7.66
CA TYR A 155 5.69 0.01 7.00
C TYR A 155 6.67 -0.70 7.93
N LEU A 156 7.54 -1.50 7.33
CA LEU A 156 8.83 -1.86 7.88
C LEU A 156 9.89 -0.98 7.22
N VAL A 157 10.48 -0.07 8.00
CA VAL A 157 11.49 0.88 7.51
C VAL A 157 12.87 0.39 7.94
N GLY A 158 13.64 -0.09 6.97
CA GLY A 158 15.07 -0.39 7.14
C GLY A 158 15.94 0.81 6.77
N ASP A 159 17.24 0.57 6.59
CA ASP A 159 18.19 1.63 6.22
C ASP A 159 18.08 2.04 4.75
N ASP A 160 17.79 1.10 3.84
CA ASP A 160 17.77 1.35 2.39
C ASP A 160 16.36 1.50 1.80
N ARG A 161 15.33 0.99 2.47
CA ARG A 161 13.95 0.96 1.93
C ARG A 161 12.90 0.88 3.02
N ALA A 162 11.72 1.43 2.70
CA ALA A 162 10.49 1.16 3.43
C ALA A 162 9.62 0.20 2.62
N LEU A 163 9.11 -0.85 3.28
CA LEU A 163 8.20 -1.82 2.69
C LEU A 163 6.86 -1.85 3.38
N LEU A 164 5.80 -2.07 2.62
CA LEU A 164 4.45 -2.20 3.14
C LEU A 164 4.25 -3.60 3.75
N CYS A 165 3.98 -3.61 5.05
CA CYS A 165 3.43 -4.76 5.75
C CYS A 165 1.91 -4.80 5.62
N GLU A 166 1.27 -3.62 5.59
CA GLU A 166 -0.17 -3.47 5.42
C GLU A 166 -0.48 -2.16 4.72
N ARG A 167 -1.45 -2.20 3.81
CA ARG A 167 -2.10 -1.00 3.25
C ARG A 167 -3.60 -1.23 3.20
N VAL A 168 -4.33 -0.38 3.92
CA VAL A 168 -5.77 -0.23 3.80
C VAL A 168 -6.08 1.06 3.05
N VAL A 169 -6.55 0.93 1.82
CA VAL A 169 -7.06 2.03 1.01
C VAL A 169 -8.51 2.27 1.40
N VAL A 170 -8.78 3.40 2.05
CA VAL A 170 -10.13 3.80 2.46
C VAL A 170 -10.64 4.86 1.48
N CYS A 171 -11.52 4.46 0.58
CA CYS A 171 -12.16 5.36 -0.37
C CYS A 171 -13.31 6.13 0.29
N ASP A 172 -13.40 7.44 0.04
CA ASP A 172 -14.46 8.30 0.61
C ASP A 172 -15.84 7.94 0.05
N SER A 173 -15.89 7.65 -1.26
CA SER A 173 -17.12 7.31 -1.96
C SER A 173 -17.54 5.87 -1.69
N SER A 174 -18.84 5.67 -1.45
CA SER A 174 -19.47 4.35 -1.46
C SER A 174 -19.80 3.86 -2.87
N ARG A 175 -19.80 4.76 -3.87
CA ARG A 175 -19.85 4.41 -5.28
C ARG A 175 -18.44 4.10 -5.73
N ILE A 176 -18.16 2.81 -5.86
CA ILE A 176 -16.91 2.28 -6.35
C ILE A 176 -17.11 1.98 -7.83
N ASP A 177 -16.23 2.51 -8.67
CA ASP A 177 -16.25 2.18 -10.09
C ASP A 177 -16.03 0.66 -10.25
N THR A 178 -16.81 0.00 -11.11
CA THR A 178 -16.63 -1.43 -11.41
C THR A 178 -15.25 -1.76 -11.99
N LEU A 179 -14.51 -0.73 -12.45
CA LEU A 179 -13.13 -0.80 -12.88
C LEU A 179 -12.10 -0.69 -11.74
N LEU A 180 -12.50 -0.78 -10.46
CA LEU A 180 -11.57 -0.82 -9.31
C LEU A 180 -10.78 -2.15 -9.20
N ALA A 181 -10.33 -2.63 -10.35
CA ALA A 181 -9.50 -3.79 -10.49
C ALA A 181 -8.01 -3.40 -10.28
N VAL A 182 -7.62 -2.20 -10.72
CA VAL A 182 -6.25 -1.66 -10.58
C VAL A 182 -5.89 -1.32 -9.12
N PRO A 183 -4.61 -1.43 -8.73
CA PRO A 183 -4.15 -0.89 -7.46
C PRO A 183 -4.41 0.62 -7.35
N LEU A 184 -4.75 1.05 -6.14
CA LEU A 184 -4.76 2.44 -5.70
C LEU A 184 -3.58 2.70 -4.78
#